data_AF-A0A672G001-F1
#
_entry.id   AF-A0A672G001-F1
#
_cell.length_a   1.000
_cell.length_b   1.000
_cell.length_c   1.000
_cell.angle_alpha   90.00
_cell.angle_beta   90.00
_cell.angle_gamma   90.00
#
_symmetry.space_group_name_H-M   'P 1'
#
loop_
_entity.id
_entity.type
_entity.pdbx_description
1 polymer ?
#
loop_
_entity_poly.entity_id
_entity_poly.type
_entity_poly.pdbx_seq_one_letter_code
_entity_poly.pdbx_strand_id
1 'polypeptide(L)'
;MARTKQTARKSTGGKAPRKQLATKAARKSAPATGGVKKPHRYRPGTVALREIRRYQKSTELLIRKLPFQRLVREIAQDFKTDLRFQTPPTHNGSFKSHTHPLTSKTPRAARTGSDTSRKETWS
;
A
#
# COMPACT_ATOMS: atom_id res chain seq x y z
N MET A 1 52.75 -16.79 -13.46
CA MET A 1 52.40 -16.41 -12.07
C MET A 1 51.97 -14.94 -12.07
N ALA A 2 50.73 -14.64 -11.72
CA ALA A 2 50.15 -13.29 -11.86
C ALA A 2 50.16 -12.53 -10.53
N ARG A 3 50.66 -11.29 -10.56
CA ARG A 3 50.78 -10.37 -9.42
C ARG A 3 49.40 -9.89 -8.97
N THR A 4 48.98 -10.26 -7.77
CA THR A 4 47.73 -9.81 -7.15
C THR A 4 47.87 -8.36 -6.66
N LYS A 5 47.02 -7.45 -7.16
CA LYS A 5 46.90 -6.09 -6.62
C LYS A 5 45.95 -6.11 -5.43
N GLN A 6 46.49 -5.93 -4.22
CA GLN A 6 45.70 -5.71 -3.01
C GLN A 6 45.08 -4.30 -3.07
N THR A 7 43.77 -4.20 -3.29
CA THR A 7 43.05 -2.94 -3.12
C THR A 7 42.68 -2.78 -1.65
N ALA A 8 43.13 -1.70 -1.02
CA ALA A 8 42.75 -1.37 0.35
C ALA A 8 41.23 -1.15 0.44
N ARG A 9 40.52 -2.02 1.17
CA ARG A 9 39.15 -1.79 1.61
C ARG A 9 39.20 -0.99 2.92
N LYS A 10 38.49 0.13 2.96
CA LYS A 10 38.25 0.89 4.20
C LYS A 10 37.38 0.05 5.13
N SER A 11 37.93 -0.47 6.21
CA SER A 11 37.15 -1.02 7.32
C SER A 11 36.77 0.14 8.25
N THR A 12 35.52 0.56 8.21
CA THR A 12 34.97 1.39 9.29
C THR A 12 34.72 0.48 10.49
N GLY A 13 35.73 0.38 11.36
CA GLY A 13 35.63 -0.22 12.68
C GLY A 13 34.50 0.43 13.49
N GLY A 14 33.80 -0.41 14.26
CA GLY A 14 32.63 -0.06 15.05
C GLY A 14 32.85 1.17 15.93
N LYS A 15 31.90 2.10 15.89
CA LYS A 15 31.89 3.30 16.72
C LYS A 15 31.45 2.92 18.13
N ALA A 16 32.33 3.08 19.13
CA ALA A 16 32.00 2.89 20.53
C ALA A 16 30.95 3.92 21.03
N PRO A 17 30.08 3.58 21.99
CA PRO A 17 29.04 4.49 22.47
C PRO A 17 29.63 5.56 23.39
N ARG A 18 29.64 6.82 22.95
CA ARG A 18 30.08 7.96 23.77
C ARG A 18 28.85 8.59 24.45
N LYS A 19 28.91 8.74 25.78
CA LYS A 19 27.91 9.40 26.66
C LYS A 19 27.46 10.75 26.10
N GLN A 20 26.15 11.01 26.17
CA GLN A 20 25.45 12.17 25.64
C GLN A 20 25.69 13.45 26.45
N LEU A 21 26.04 14.53 25.75
CA LEU A 21 25.75 15.90 26.16
C LEU A 21 24.82 16.47 25.08
N ALA A 22 23.69 17.02 25.51
CA ALA A 22 22.60 17.47 24.66
C ALA A 22 23.10 18.52 23.65
N THR A 23 23.26 18.08 22.40
CA THR A 23 23.45 18.97 21.26
C THR A 23 22.12 19.02 20.53
N LYS A 24 21.50 20.21 20.59
CA LYS A 24 20.34 20.64 19.81
C LYS A 24 20.48 20.08 18.39
N ALA A 25 19.56 19.18 18.00
CA ALA A 25 19.59 18.55 16.70
C ALA A 25 19.37 19.63 15.62
N ALA A 26 20.46 20.13 15.05
CA ALA A 26 20.44 20.78 13.76
C ALA A 26 19.86 19.75 12.79
N ARG A 27 18.59 19.94 12.42
CA ARG A 27 17.93 19.16 11.37
C ARG A 27 18.88 19.18 10.18
N LYS A 28 19.24 18.01 9.66
CA LYS A 28 20.08 17.87 8.46
C LYS A 28 19.53 18.80 7.38
N SER A 29 20.17 19.96 7.20
CA SER A 29 20.04 20.72 5.98
C SER A 29 20.58 19.85 4.86
N ALA A 30 19.94 19.92 3.71
CA ALA A 30 20.27 19.15 2.52
C ALA A 30 21.79 19.10 2.28
N PRO A 31 22.34 18.01 1.71
CA PRO A 31 23.74 17.99 1.31
C PRO A 31 23.99 19.17 0.36
N ALA A 32 24.78 20.13 0.82
CA ALA A 32 25.40 21.12 -0.05
C ALA A 32 26.41 20.35 -0.91
N THR A 33 26.22 20.40 -2.24
CA THR A 33 26.92 19.64 -3.28
C THR A 33 26.44 18.20 -3.52
N GLY A 34 25.61 18.03 -4.56
CA GLY A 34 25.08 16.76 -5.04
C GLY A 34 23.56 16.84 -5.20
N GLY A 35 23.09 16.94 -6.45
CA GLY A 35 21.68 17.14 -6.78
C GLY A 35 20.75 16.21 -5.99
N VAL A 36 19.68 16.79 -5.43
CA VAL A 36 18.67 16.05 -4.66
C VAL A 36 18.16 14.88 -5.51
N LYS A 37 18.37 13.64 -5.05
CA LYS A 37 17.85 12.45 -5.72
C LYS A 37 16.35 12.61 -5.88
N LYS A 38 15.85 12.53 -7.12
CA LYS A 38 14.42 12.63 -7.43
C LYS A 38 13.63 11.68 -6.52
N PRO A 39 12.52 12.12 -5.90
CA PRO A 39 11.66 11.25 -5.13
C PRO A 39 11.28 10.03 -5.95
N HIS A 40 11.43 8.83 -5.36
CA HIS A 40 11.09 7.60 -6.05
C HIS A 40 9.58 7.55 -6.30
N ARG A 41 9.18 7.49 -7.57
CA ARG A 41 7.79 7.30 -7.99
C ARG A 41 7.62 5.88 -8.51
N TYR A 42 6.63 5.17 -7.97
CA TYR A 42 6.27 3.84 -8.46
C TYR A 42 5.69 3.89 -9.87
N ARG A 43 5.89 2.82 -10.63
CA ARG A 43 5.23 2.65 -11.94
C ARG A 43 3.71 2.54 -11.75
N PRO A 44 2.90 3.00 -12.71
CA PRO A 44 1.46 2.78 -12.67
C PRO A 44 1.16 1.28 -12.49
N GLY A 45 0.14 0.96 -11.68
CA GLY A 45 -0.22 -0.42 -11.34
C GLY A 45 0.56 -1.05 -10.18
N THR A 46 1.79 -0.60 -9.87
CA THR A 46 2.57 -1.20 -8.76
C THR A 46 1.88 -1.05 -7.41
N VAL A 47 1.35 0.13 -7.11
CA VAL A 47 0.66 0.41 -5.84
C VAL A 47 -0.69 -0.33 -5.79
N ALA A 48 -1.44 -0.33 -6.89
CA ALA A 48 -2.72 -1.03 -6.99
C ALA A 48 -2.58 -2.54 -6.75
N LEU A 49 -1.58 -3.20 -7.35
CA LEU A 49 -1.34 -4.63 -7.12
C LEU A 49 -0.96 -4.94 -5.66
N ARG A 50 -0.22 -4.04 -5.01
CA ARG A 50 0.14 -4.18 -3.59
C ARG A 50 -1.09 -4.06 -2.69
N GLU A 51 -1.98 -3.11 -2.99
CA GLU A 51 -3.24 -2.91 -2.27
C GLU A 51 -4.19 -4.09 -2.45
N ILE A 52 -4.36 -4.60 -3.68
CA ILE A 52 -5.17 -5.81 -3.97
C ILE A 52 -4.68 -6.99 -3.11
N ARG A 53 -3.37 -7.24 -3.08
CA ARG A 53 -2.79 -8.32 -2.26
C ARG A 53 -3.01 -8.08 -0.76
N ARG A 54 -2.89 -6.84 -0.29
CA ARG A 54 -3.09 -6.49 1.13
C ARG A 54 -4.54 -6.74 1.57
N TYR A 55 -5.52 -6.29 0.78
CA TYR A 55 -6.94 -6.42 1.10
C TYR A 55 -7.48 -7.84 0.89
N GLN A 56 -6.88 -8.63 0.01
CA GLN A 56 -7.23 -10.05 -0.11
C GLN A 56 -6.64 -10.91 1.02
N LYS A 57 -5.54 -10.46 1.65
CA LYS A 57 -4.91 -11.18 2.77
C LYS A 57 -5.54 -10.84 4.13
N SER A 58 -6.07 -9.64 4.28
CA SER A 58 -6.65 -9.14 5.53
C SER A 58 -8.17 -9.00 5.40
N THR A 59 -8.84 -8.84 6.53
CA THR A 59 -10.30 -8.63 6.60
C THR A 59 -10.63 -7.30 7.27
N GLU A 60 -9.73 -6.32 7.16
CA GLU A 60 -9.99 -4.97 7.68
C GLU A 60 -11.09 -4.27 6.88
N LEU A 61 -11.86 -3.43 7.56
CA LEU A 61 -12.95 -2.69 6.92
C LEU A 61 -12.36 -1.64 5.98
N LEU A 62 -12.85 -1.64 4.74
CA LEU A 62 -12.45 -0.66 3.71
C LEU A 62 -13.09 0.71 3.94
N ILE A 63 -14.21 0.75 4.66
CA ILE A 63 -14.95 1.96 5.01
C ILE A 63 -14.80 2.22 6.51
N ARG A 64 -14.58 3.48 6.89
CA ARG A 64 -14.43 3.88 8.29
C ARG A 64 -15.71 3.57 9.09
N LYS A 65 -15.54 3.02 10.29
CA LYS A 65 -16.65 2.59 11.17
C LYS A 65 -17.62 3.73 11.52
N LEU A 66 -17.11 4.88 11.96
CA LEU A 66 -17.93 5.98 12.48
C LEU A 66 -18.88 6.63 11.42
N PRO A 67 -18.42 7.05 10.23
CA PRO A 67 -19.32 7.62 9.24
C PRO A 67 -20.36 6.59 8.74
N PHE A 68 -19.97 5.33 8.55
CA PHE A 68 -20.91 4.27 8.19
C PHE A 68 -21.95 4.03 9.29
N GLN A 69 -21.53 4.01 10.56
CA GLN A 69 -22.45 3.88 11.70
C GLN A 69 -23.45 5.05 11.77
N ARG A 70 -23.02 6.29 11.48
CA ARG A 70 -23.92 7.45 11.43
C ARG A 70 -24.96 7.29 10.34
N LEU A 71 -24.54 6.91 9.14
CA LEU A 71 -25.44 6.67 8.01
C LEU A 71 -26.51 5.61 8.33
N VAL A 72 -26.11 4.49 8.94
CA VAL A 72 -27.06 3.44 9.33
C VAL A 72 -28.09 3.96 10.34
N ARG A 73 -27.67 4.79 11.30
CA ARG A 73 -28.57 5.38 12.31
C ARG A 73 -29.51 6.41 11.70
N GLU A 74 -29.01 7.23 10.78
CA GLU A 74 -29.81 8.22 10.04
C GLU A 74 -30.97 7.53 9.31
N ILE A 75 -30.66 6.53 8.49
CA ILE A 75 -31.68 5.75 7.75
C ILE A 75 -32.64 5.03 8.70
N ALA A 76 -32.13 4.43 9.78
CA ALA A 76 -32.97 3.68 10.71
C ALA A 76 -33.95 4.55 11.49
N GLN A 77 -33.58 5.82 11.75
CA GLN A 77 -34.44 6.77 12.44
C GLN A 77 -35.73 7.05 11.66
N ASP A 78 -35.67 7.03 10.32
CA ASP A 78 -36.83 7.24 9.44
C ASP A 78 -37.88 6.12 9.58
N PHE A 79 -37.47 4.94 10.05
CA PHE A 79 -38.37 3.80 10.26
C PHE A 79 -38.83 3.65 11.70
N LYS A 80 -37.94 3.84 12.69
CA LYS A 80 -38.26 3.72 14.12
C LYS A 80 -37.27 4.47 14.99
N THR A 81 -37.78 5.35 15.84
CA THR A 81 -36.99 6.34 16.60
C THR A 81 -36.20 5.77 17.78
N ASP A 82 -36.61 4.63 18.34
CA ASP A 82 -36.02 4.07 19.58
C ASP A 82 -35.19 2.79 19.35
N LEU A 83 -34.61 2.63 18.16
CA LEU A 83 -33.78 1.48 17.83
C LEU A 83 -32.45 1.50 18.59
N ARG A 84 -32.15 0.41 19.31
CA ARG A 84 -30.87 0.20 19.99
C ARG A 84 -29.98 -0.72 19.14
N PHE A 85 -28.77 -0.26 18.85
CA PHE A 85 -27.77 -1.01 18.07
C PHE A 85 -26.75 -1.65 19.00
N GLN A 86 -26.57 -2.97 18.87
CA GLN A 86 -25.50 -3.70 19.55
C GLN A 86 -24.15 -3.41 18.88
N THR A 87 -23.09 -3.32 19.67
CA THR A 87 -21.74 -3.18 19.12
C THR A 87 -21.20 -4.55 18.75
N PRO A 88 -20.75 -4.78 17.50
CA PRO A 88 -20.16 -6.05 17.14
C PRO A 88 -18.79 -6.20 17.81
N PRO A 89 -18.39 -7.41 18.21
CA PRO A 89 -17.09 -7.65 18.82
C PRO A 89 -15.97 -7.16 17.90
N THR A 90 -14.96 -6.51 18.49
CA THR A 90 -13.76 -6.09 17.76
C THR A 90 -12.97 -7.35 17.36
N HIS A 91 -13.26 -7.86 16.17
CA HIS A 91 -12.53 -8.98 15.58
C HIS A 91 -11.07 -8.57 15.33
N ASN A 92 -10.16 -9.19 16.09
CA ASN A 92 -8.70 -9.13 15.93
C ASN A 92 -8.10 -10.54 15.71
N GLY A 93 -8.86 -11.47 15.13
CA GLY A 93 -8.45 -12.87 14.97
C GLY A 93 -8.90 -13.48 13.65
N SER A 94 -8.03 -14.23 12.99
CA SER A 94 -8.25 -14.83 11.66
C SER A 94 -9.41 -15.85 11.65
N PHE A 95 -10.63 -15.40 11.34
CA PHE A 95 -11.71 -16.29 10.92
C PHE A 95 -11.45 -16.75 9.48
N LYS A 96 -11.28 -18.06 9.23
CA LYS A 96 -11.17 -18.58 7.86
C LYS A 96 -12.53 -18.46 7.19
N SER A 97 -12.72 -17.41 6.39
CA SER A 97 -13.89 -17.29 5.54
C SER A 97 -13.81 -18.34 4.43
N HIS A 98 -14.74 -19.30 4.46
CA HIS A 98 -15.01 -20.14 3.30
C HIS A 98 -15.77 -19.27 2.30
N THR A 99 -15.04 -18.48 1.52
CA THR A 99 -15.63 -17.64 0.49
C THR A 99 -16.00 -18.50 -0.71
N HIS A 100 -17.29 -18.79 -0.88
CA HIS A 100 -17.81 -19.18 -2.19
C HIS A 100 -17.81 -17.92 -3.09
N PRO A 101 -17.25 -17.98 -4.31
CA PRO A 101 -17.19 -16.82 -5.19
C PRO A 101 -18.59 -16.50 -5.75
N LEU A 102 -19.38 -15.72 -5.01
CA LEU A 102 -20.34 -14.82 -5.64
C LEU A 102 -19.54 -13.62 -6.14
N THR A 103 -19.51 -13.42 -7.45
CA THR A 103 -18.83 -12.31 -8.17
C THR A 103 -17.34 -12.52 -8.50
N SER A 104 -17.09 -13.18 -9.62
CA SER A 104 -15.92 -12.88 -10.48
C SER A 104 -16.27 -13.01 -11.97
N LYS A 105 -17.50 -12.64 -12.34
CA LYS A 105 -17.81 -12.33 -13.73
C LYS A 105 -17.60 -10.82 -13.88
N THR A 106 -16.72 -10.45 -14.81
CA THR A 106 -16.29 -9.08 -15.23
C THR A 106 -15.24 -8.32 -14.37
N PRO A 107 -14.21 -7.68 -15.00
CA PRO A 107 -14.08 -7.41 -16.43
C PRO A 107 -13.05 -8.34 -17.10
N ARG A 108 -13.45 -9.58 -17.41
CA ARG A 108 -12.77 -10.35 -18.47
C ARG A 108 -12.83 -9.62 -19.83
N ALA A 109 -13.77 -8.69 -19.98
CA ALA A 109 -13.93 -7.82 -21.15
C ALA A 109 -12.76 -6.84 -21.39
N ALA A 110 -11.97 -6.47 -20.36
CA ALA A 110 -10.86 -5.52 -20.54
C ALA A 110 -9.55 -6.18 -21.03
N ARG A 111 -9.49 -7.53 -21.12
CA ARG A 111 -8.31 -8.25 -21.62
C ARG A 111 -8.33 -8.54 -23.11
N THR A 112 -9.48 -8.40 -23.77
CA THR A 112 -9.66 -8.71 -25.19
C THR A 112 -9.71 -7.42 -25.99
N GLY A 113 -8.58 -6.71 -26.06
CA GLY A 113 -8.30 -5.77 -27.15
C GLY A 113 -7.54 -6.54 -28.23
N SER A 114 -8.25 -7.29 -29.06
CA SER A 114 -7.66 -7.90 -30.26
C SER A 114 -7.36 -6.77 -31.25
N ASP A 115 -6.06 -6.59 -31.49
CA ASP A 115 -5.49 -5.93 -32.66
C ASP A 115 -6.10 -6.52 -33.94
N THR A 116 -7.05 -5.81 -34.54
CA THR A 116 -7.46 -6.01 -35.93
C THR A 116 -6.95 -4.84 -36.75
N SER A 117 -5.65 -4.84 -37.02
CA SER A 117 -5.08 -4.20 -38.20
C SER A 117 -5.65 -4.87 -39.46
N ARG A 118 -6.88 -4.50 -39.83
CA ARG A 118 -7.46 -4.82 -41.14
C ARG A 118 -6.99 -3.73 -42.10
N LYS A 119 -5.99 -4.06 -42.91
CA LYS A 119 -5.55 -3.26 -44.04
C LYS A 119 -6.73 -3.11 -45.02
N GLU A 120 -7.39 -1.96 -45.01
CA GLU A 120 -8.21 -1.51 -46.13
C GLU A 120 -7.28 -0.92 -47.17
N THR A 121 -6.91 -1.74 -48.15
CA THR A 121 -6.35 -1.26 -49.42
C THR A 121 -7.49 -0.69 -50.24
N TRP A 122 -7.52 0.63 -50.40
CA TRP A 122 -8.31 1.26 -51.44
C TRP A 122 -7.59 1.04 -52.78
N SER A 123 -8.27 0.39 -53.72
CA SER A 123 -8.01 0.41 -55.17
C SER A 123 -9.35 0.38 -55.88
#